data_AF-K6YY93-F1
#
_entry.id   AF-K6YY93-F1
#
_cell.length_a   1.000
_cell.length_b   1.000
_cell.length_c   1.000
_cell.angle_alpha   90.00
_cell.angle_beta   90.00
_cell.angle_gamma   90.00
#
_symmetry.space_group_name_H-M   'P 1'
#
loop_
_entity.id
_entity.type
_entity.pdbx_description
1 polymer ?
#
loop_
_entity_poly.entity_id
_entity_poly.type
_entity_poly.pdbx_seq_one_letter_code
_entity_poly.pdbx_strand_id
1 'polypeptide(L)'
;MAIKVDKDKKRRDIAVACTELLLEKGIKNLTITDIAKTAGIGKGTVYDYFSNKEEIVFEIIRNFIEKHHQKLLSKSDESTSTKQKILYLFDFFLSEHESYEKHLDVFREYLSVTLSSKCSPMLEFNRECADFIKNILEDIIEEGIKKGEIKDVSRNLVDGIIKSERGYMVMAWAEGRDLKKDFKEYMDTLFDLIEIKK
;
A
#
# COMPACT_ATOMS: atom_id res chain seq x y z
N MET A 1 -14.16 -5.37 -37.82
CA MET A 1 -14.59 -4.44 -36.76
C MET A 1 -13.46 -4.39 -35.74
N ALA A 2 -12.73 -3.28 -35.64
CA ALA A 2 -11.60 -3.19 -34.71
C ALA A 2 -12.17 -3.17 -33.28
N ILE A 3 -11.84 -4.19 -32.47
CA ILE A 3 -12.13 -4.18 -31.04
C ILE A 3 -11.34 -3.00 -30.48
N LYS A 4 -12.02 -1.94 -30.03
CA LYS A 4 -11.38 -0.82 -29.34
C LYS A 4 -10.89 -1.35 -28.00
N VAL A 5 -9.60 -1.72 -27.94
CA VAL A 5 -8.97 -2.18 -26.72
C VAL A 5 -8.95 -1.00 -25.76
N ASP A 6 -9.61 -1.16 -24.62
CA ASP A 6 -9.44 -0.27 -23.47
C ASP A 6 -8.01 -0.44 -22.96
N LYS A 7 -7.18 0.58 -23.23
CA LYS A 7 -5.75 0.52 -22.92
C LYS A 7 -5.51 0.43 -21.42
N ASP A 8 -6.32 1.07 -20.60
CA ASP A 8 -6.15 1.08 -19.14
C ASP A 8 -6.52 -0.28 -18.56
N LYS A 9 -7.63 -0.87 -19.03
CA LYS A 9 -8.00 -2.24 -18.68
C LYS A 9 -6.89 -3.22 -19.06
N LYS A 10 -6.36 -3.12 -20.29
CA LYS A 10 -5.31 -4.02 -20.75
C LYS A 10 -4.00 -3.84 -19.98
N ARG A 11 -3.65 -2.60 -19.61
CA ARG A 11 -2.51 -2.28 -18.73
C ARG A 11 -2.67 -2.97 -17.38
N ARG A 12 -3.85 -2.86 -16.76
CA ARG A 12 -4.19 -3.55 -15.51
C ARG A 12 -4.12 -5.07 -15.65
N ASP A 13 -4.66 -5.64 -16.73
CA ASP A 13 -4.63 -7.10 -16.98
C ASP A 13 -3.18 -7.62 -17.07
N ILE A 14 -2.28 -6.89 -17.76
CA ILE A 14 -0.86 -7.25 -17.87
C ILE A 14 -0.20 -7.21 -16.49
N ALA A 15 -0.46 -6.17 -15.70
CA ALA A 15 0.09 -6.04 -14.35
C ALA A 15 -0.39 -7.18 -13.43
N VAL A 16 -1.68 -7.50 -13.44
CA VAL A 16 -2.23 -8.61 -12.66
C VAL A 16 -1.57 -9.93 -13.05
N ALA A 17 -1.39 -10.19 -14.35
CA ALA A 17 -0.71 -11.40 -14.83
C ALA A 17 0.76 -11.49 -14.36
N CYS A 18 1.43 -10.35 -14.15
CA CYS A 18 2.83 -10.29 -13.73
C CYS A 18 3.01 -10.16 -12.20
N THR A 19 1.93 -10.23 -11.41
CA THR A 19 2.02 -10.03 -9.95
C THR A 19 2.88 -11.10 -9.28
N GLU A 20 2.61 -12.39 -9.52
CA GLU A 20 3.41 -13.49 -8.95
C GLU A 20 4.87 -13.43 -9.42
N LEU A 21 5.11 -13.08 -10.68
CA LEU A 21 6.45 -12.90 -11.21
C LEU A 21 7.23 -11.82 -10.42
N LEU A 22 6.58 -10.70 -10.09
CA LEU A 22 7.20 -9.65 -9.27
C LEU A 22 7.49 -10.15 -7.85
N LEU A 23 6.54 -10.86 -7.23
CA LEU A 23 6.71 -11.40 -5.87
C LEU A 23 7.83 -12.45 -5.79
N GLU A 24 8.08 -13.20 -6.87
CA GLU A 24 9.15 -14.20 -6.94
C GLU A 24 10.52 -13.61 -7.28
N LYS A 25 10.58 -12.67 -8.23
CA LYS A 25 11.86 -12.13 -8.74
C LYS A 25 12.34 -10.87 -8.02
N GLY A 26 11.44 -10.11 -7.42
CA GLY A 26 11.69 -8.75 -6.97
C GLY A 26 11.85 -7.77 -8.14
N ILE A 27 11.97 -6.49 -7.81
CA ILE A 27 12.02 -5.35 -8.74
C ILE A 27 13.34 -5.33 -9.53
N LYS A 28 14.46 -5.62 -8.87
CA LYS A 28 15.80 -5.59 -9.47
C LYS A 28 15.93 -6.60 -10.60
N ASN A 29 15.47 -7.83 -10.39
CA ASN A 29 15.63 -8.94 -11.35
C ASN A 29 14.49 -9.03 -12.39
N LEU A 30 13.44 -8.22 -12.25
CA LEU A 30 12.35 -8.18 -13.23
C LEU A 30 12.83 -7.58 -14.56
N THR A 31 12.52 -8.25 -15.68
CA THR A 31 12.87 -7.78 -17.03
C THR A 31 11.64 -7.66 -17.93
N ILE A 32 11.71 -6.78 -18.94
CA ILE A 32 10.67 -6.67 -19.99
C ILE A 32 10.45 -7.99 -20.73
N THR A 33 11.50 -8.81 -20.87
CA THR A 33 11.38 -10.15 -21.47
C THR A 33 10.51 -11.08 -20.62
N ASP A 34 10.69 -11.06 -19.31
CA ASP A 34 9.90 -11.86 -18.38
C ASP A 34 8.43 -11.42 -18.39
N ILE A 35 8.20 -10.10 -18.38
CA ILE A 35 6.87 -9.49 -18.44
C ILE A 35 6.14 -9.92 -19.72
N ALA A 36 6.80 -9.76 -20.87
CA ALA A 36 6.23 -10.13 -22.17
C ALA A 36 5.83 -11.61 -22.20
N LYS A 37 6.73 -12.50 -21.76
CA LYS A 37 6.49 -13.94 -21.69
C LYS A 37 5.33 -14.30 -20.76
N THR A 38 5.30 -13.69 -19.57
CA THR A 38 4.30 -13.98 -18.54
C THR A 38 2.91 -13.49 -18.94
N ALA A 39 2.83 -12.32 -19.57
CA ALA A 39 1.58 -11.77 -20.07
C ALA A 39 1.14 -12.33 -21.43
N GLY A 40 1.94 -13.21 -22.06
CA GLY A 40 1.63 -13.81 -23.36
C GLY A 40 1.59 -12.79 -24.51
N ILE A 41 2.41 -11.74 -24.45
CA ILE A 41 2.46 -10.65 -25.44
C ILE A 41 3.87 -10.46 -26.00
N GLY A 42 3.99 -9.75 -27.13
CA GLY A 42 5.29 -9.39 -27.69
C GLY A 42 6.02 -8.33 -26.86
N LYS A 43 7.36 -8.31 -26.87
CA LYS A 43 8.15 -7.27 -26.18
C LYS A 43 7.79 -5.86 -26.62
N GLY A 44 7.60 -5.65 -27.94
CA GLY A 44 7.14 -4.37 -28.48
C GLY A 44 5.78 -3.96 -27.90
N THR A 45 4.87 -4.93 -27.75
CA THR A 45 3.56 -4.70 -27.14
C THR A 45 3.65 -4.29 -25.67
N VAL A 46 4.65 -4.76 -24.90
CA VAL A 46 4.86 -4.27 -23.53
C VAL A 46 5.13 -2.77 -23.53
N TYR A 47 5.95 -2.28 -24.47
CA TYR A 47 6.27 -0.86 -24.61
C TYR A 47 5.09 0.00 -25.09
N ASP A 48 4.06 -0.59 -25.70
CA ASP A 48 2.81 0.12 -26.00
C ASP A 48 2.01 0.49 -24.73
N TYR A 49 2.26 -0.22 -23.62
CA TYR A 49 1.57 -0.01 -22.34
C TYR A 49 2.47 0.56 -21.26
N PHE A 50 3.76 0.23 -21.21
CA PHE A 50 4.68 0.61 -20.14
C PHE A 50 5.99 1.13 -20.71
N SER A 51 6.34 2.39 -20.41
CA SER A 51 7.56 3.01 -20.96
C SER A 51 8.85 2.39 -20.40
N ASN A 52 8.77 1.82 -19.19
CA ASN A 52 9.86 1.17 -18.49
C ASN A 52 9.31 0.04 -17.59
N LYS A 53 10.21 -0.71 -16.94
CA LYS A 53 9.79 -1.81 -16.06
C LYS A 53 9.20 -1.30 -14.74
N GLU A 54 9.55 -0.10 -14.30
CA GLU A 54 9.04 0.49 -13.07
C GLU A 54 7.54 0.79 -13.17
N GLU A 55 7.08 1.22 -14.34
CA GLU A 55 5.66 1.52 -14.57
C GLU A 55 4.73 0.31 -14.38
N ILE A 56 5.16 -0.91 -14.71
CA ILE A 56 4.37 -2.11 -14.40
C ILE A 56 4.42 -2.46 -12.92
N VAL A 57 5.57 -2.23 -12.26
CA VAL A 57 5.67 -2.38 -10.79
C VAL A 57 4.70 -1.44 -10.10
N PHE A 58 4.61 -0.19 -10.56
CA PHE A 58 3.65 0.79 -10.04
C PHE A 58 2.21 0.32 -10.22
N GLU A 59 1.87 -0.22 -11.39
CA GLU A 59 0.54 -0.76 -11.66
C GLU A 59 0.20 -1.95 -10.75
N ILE A 60 1.15 -2.85 -10.50
CA ILE A 60 0.98 -3.97 -9.57
C ILE A 60 0.76 -3.46 -8.14
N ILE A 61 1.57 -2.50 -7.68
CA ILE A 61 1.45 -1.91 -6.35
C ILE A 61 0.09 -1.19 -6.19
N ARG A 62 -0.36 -0.43 -7.19
CA ARG A 62 -1.70 0.21 -7.19
C ARG A 62 -2.81 -0.82 -7.03
N ASN A 63 -2.78 -1.88 -7.84
CA ASN A 63 -3.76 -2.94 -7.76
C ASN A 63 -3.75 -3.64 -6.38
N PHE A 64 -2.58 -3.79 -5.76
CA PHE A 64 -2.46 -4.33 -4.41
C PHE A 64 -3.07 -3.39 -3.37
N ILE A 65 -2.73 -2.10 -3.39
CA ILE A 65 -3.27 -1.09 -2.46
C ILE A 65 -4.79 -1.00 -2.59
N GLU A 66 -5.33 -0.97 -3.82
CA GLU A 66 -6.77 -0.96 -4.05
C GLU A 66 -7.46 -2.20 -3.50
N LYS A 67 -6.93 -3.41 -3.77
CA LYS A 67 -7.47 -4.65 -3.22
C LYS A 67 -7.43 -4.66 -1.69
N HIS A 68 -6.36 -4.13 -1.10
CA HIS A 68 -6.22 -4.02 0.35
C HIS A 68 -7.27 -3.06 0.93
N HIS A 69 -7.48 -1.90 0.28
CA HIS A 69 -8.52 -0.95 0.66
C HIS A 69 -9.92 -1.57 0.56
N GLN A 70 -10.22 -2.31 -0.51
CA GLN A 70 -11.51 -3.02 -0.63
C GLN A 70 -11.70 -4.08 0.47
N LYS A 71 -10.63 -4.76 0.89
CA LYS A 71 -10.66 -5.69 2.03
C LYS A 71 -10.91 -4.99 3.36
N LEU A 72 -10.38 -3.78 3.56
CA LEU A 72 -10.70 -2.94 4.72
C LEU A 72 -12.19 -2.60 4.73
N LEU A 73 -12.73 -2.14 3.60
CA LEU A 73 -14.14 -1.78 3.48
C LEU A 73 -15.05 -2.99 3.77
N SER A 74 -14.71 -4.18 3.28
CA SER A 74 -15.51 -5.39 3.52
C SER A 74 -15.41 -5.93 4.95
N LYS A 75 -14.34 -5.59 5.69
CA LYS A 75 -14.19 -5.90 7.13
C LYS A 75 -14.86 -4.87 8.03
N SER A 76 -15.29 -3.74 7.49
CA SER A 76 -15.82 -2.62 8.27
C SER A 76 -17.34 -2.57 8.15
N ASP A 77 -18.00 -2.48 9.29
CA ASP A 77 -19.44 -2.23 9.41
C ASP A 77 -19.71 -1.05 10.35
N GLU A 78 -20.99 -0.81 10.67
CA GLU A 78 -21.39 0.27 11.58
C GLU A 78 -20.85 0.10 13.01
N SER A 79 -20.55 -1.14 13.42
CA SER A 79 -20.05 -1.48 14.76
C SER A 79 -18.53 -1.40 14.88
N THR A 80 -17.82 -1.30 13.76
CA THR A 80 -16.37 -1.25 13.71
C THR A 80 -15.87 0.11 14.20
N SER A 81 -15.13 0.13 15.31
CA SER A 81 -14.59 1.37 15.88
C SER A 81 -13.57 2.05 14.98
N THR A 82 -13.41 3.37 15.16
CA THR A 82 -12.40 4.17 14.45
C THR A 82 -11.01 3.56 14.58
N LYS A 83 -10.61 3.15 15.79
CA LYS A 83 -9.34 2.47 16.05
C LYS A 83 -9.17 1.21 15.21
N GLN A 84 -10.20 0.36 15.18
CA GLN A 84 -10.16 -0.89 14.46
C GLN A 84 -10.02 -0.67 12.94
N LYS A 85 -10.69 0.35 12.39
CA LYS A 85 -10.55 0.74 10.98
C LYS A 85 -9.12 1.15 10.63
N ILE A 86 -8.46 1.92 11.50
CA ILE A 86 -7.04 2.29 11.30
C ILE A 86 -6.13 1.06 11.39
N LEU A 87 -6.37 0.15 12.33
CA LEU A 87 -5.62 -1.10 12.41
C LEU A 87 -5.81 -1.97 11.16
N TYR A 88 -7.02 -1.98 10.57
CA TYR A 88 -7.26 -2.65 9.28
C TYR A 88 -6.55 -1.98 8.12
N LEU A 89 -6.40 -0.64 8.13
CA LEU A 89 -5.62 0.08 7.12
C LEU A 89 -4.15 -0.32 7.13
N PHE A 90 -3.62 -0.64 8.31
CA PHE A 90 -2.26 -1.09 8.50
C PHE A 90 -2.13 -2.62 8.63
N ASP A 91 -3.17 -3.38 8.25
CA ASP A 91 -3.14 -4.85 8.23
C ASP A 91 -2.02 -5.37 7.34
N PHE A 92 -1.62 -4.64 6.29
CA PHE A 92 -0.45 -4.98 5.48
C PHE A 92 0.83 -5.13 6.30
N PHE A 93 1.05 -4.24 7.28
CA PHE A 93 2.20 -4.29 8.18
C PHE A 93 1.95 -5.23 9.37
N LEU A 94 0.76 -5.16 9.95
CA LEU A 94 0.42 -5.79 11.23
C LEU A 94 0.08 -7.28 11.15
N SER A 95 -0.29 -7.77 9.98
CA SER A 95 -0.73 -9.15 9.78
C SER A 95 0.44 -10.14 9.81
N GLU A 96 0.14 -11.36 10.20
CA GLU A 96 1.05 -12.53 10.16
C GLU A 96 0.71 -13.48 9.01
N HIS A 97 -0.19 -13.08 8.11
CA HIS A 97 -0.47 -13.89 6.92
C HIS A 97 0.76 -13.98 6.02
N GLU A 98 1.23 -15.20 5.77
CA GLU A 98 2.34 -15.53 4.87
C GLU A 98 2.21 -14.85 3.50
N SER A 99 0.98 -14.69 3.00
CA SER A 99 0.70 -14.01 1.74
C SER A 99 1.21 -12.57 1.69
N TYR A 100 1.39 -11.87 2.82
CA TYR A 100 1.93 -10.52 2.83
C TYR A 100 3.46 -10.48 2.94
N GLU A 101 4.14 -11.56 3.32
CA GLU A 101 5.60 -11.56 3.49
C GLU A 101 6.30 -11.19 2.17
N LYS A 102 5.93 -11.85 1.08
CA LYS A 102 6.48 -11.54 -0.25
C LYS A 102 6.18 -10.10 -0.69
N HIS A 103 4.99 -9.59 -0.36
CA HIS A 103 4.62 -8.20 -0.66
C HIS A 103 5.45 -7.21 0.17
N LEU A 104 5.72 -7.52 1.44
CA LEU A 104 6.58 -6.72 2.31
C LEU A 104 8.03 -6.73 1.84
N ASP A 105 8.53 -7.85 1.32
CA ASP A 105 9.87 -7.92 0.73
C ASP A 105 9.98 -7.06 -0.54
N VAL A 106 8.99 -7.12 -1.43
CA VAL A 106 8.92 -6.24 -2.60
C VAL A 106 8.80 -4.77 -2.17
N PHE A 107 8.02 -4.47 -1.12
CA PHE A 107 7.90 -3.11 -0.61
C PHE A 107 9.21 -2.61 0.02
N ARG A 108 9.95 -3.47 0.74
CA ARG A 108 11.28 -3.17 1.27
C ARG A 108 12.26 -2.86 0.14
N GLU A 109 12.27 -3.66 -0.92
CA GLU A 109 13.09 -3.43 -2.10
C GLU A 109 12.71 -2.10 -2.79
N TYR A 110 11.42 -1.86 -2.98
CA TYR A 110 10.89 -0.61 -3.54
C TYR A 110 11.35 0.62 -2.74
N LEU A 111 11.25 0.57 -1.41
CA LEU A 111 11.72 1.65 -0.55
C LEU A 111 13.24 1.83 -0.63
N SER A 112 14.01 0.75 -0.67
CA SER A 112 15.47 0.82 -0.85
C SER A 112 15.86 1.53 -2.15
N VAL A 113 15.19 1.23 -3.26
CA VAL A 113 15.42 1.89 -4.55
C VAL A 113 14.97 3.36 -4.52
N THR A 114 13.82 3.64 -3.89
CA THR A 114 13.28 5.01 -3.77
C THR A 114 14.17 5.91 -2.90
N LEU A 115 14.73 5.38 -1.80
CA LEU A 115 15.62 6.12 -0.90
C LEU A 115 17.02 6.33 -1.48
N SER A 116 17.52 5.37 -2.27
CA SER A 116 18.86 5.42 -2.86
C SER A 116 18.94 6.21 -4.16
N SER A 117 17.81 6.46 -4.83
CA SER A 117 17.76 7.19 -6.10
C SER A 117 16.99 8.50 -5.97
N LYS A 118 17.47 9.55 -6.64
CA LYS A 118 16.69 10.79 -6.85
C LYS A 118 15.74 10.67 -8.05
N CYS A 119 15.30 9.45 -8.38
CA CYS A 119 14.54 9.15 -9.58
C CYS A 119 13.12 9.74 -9.49
N SER A 120 12.77 10.67 -10.38
CA SER A 120 11.48 11.41 -10.32
C SER A 120 10.25 10.49 -10.32
N PRO A 121 10.12 9.48 -11.21
CA PRO A 121 8.89 8.69 -11.32
C PRO A 121 8.58 7.84 -10.08
N MET A 122 9.60 7.26 -9.43
CA MET A 122 9.37 6.48 -8.20
C MET A 122 8.97 7.37 -7.03
N LEU A 123 9.55 8.56 -6.93
CA LEU A 123 9.20 9.55 -5.91
C LEU A 123 7.79 10.11 -6.14
N GLU A 124 7.42 10.39 -7.38
CA GLU A 124 6.06 10.79 -7.76
C GLU A 124 5.05 9.70 -7.40
N PHE A 125 5.31 8.47 -7.81
CA PHE A 125 4.46 7.34 -7.48
C PHE A 125 4.34 7.10 -5.96
N ASN A 126 5.44 7.28 -5.22
CA ASN A 126 5.43 7.17 -3.76
C ASN A 126 4.49 8.21 -3.13
N ARG A 127 4.54 9.46 -3.62
CA ARG A 127 3.65 10.53 -3.17
C ARG A 127 2.19 10.22 -3.48
N GLU A 128 1.88 9.76 -4.69
CA GLU A 128 0.51 9.35 -5.05
C GLU A 128 -0.03 8.26 -4.11
N CYS A 129 0.77 7.24 -3.80
CA CYS A 129 0.38 6.20 -2.86
C CYS A 129 0.19 6.75 -1.44
N ALA A 130 1.07 7.64 -0.98
CA ALA A 130 0.98 8.26 0.32
C ALA A 130 -0.29 9.11 0.45
N ASP A 131 -0.61 9.92 -0.57
CA ASP A 131 -1.81 10.74 -0.63
C ASP A 131 -3.08 9.89 -0.63
N PHE A 132 -3.09 8.76 -1.37
CA PHE A 132 -4.21 7.82 -1.36
C PHE A 132 -4.47 7.24 0.04
N ILE A 133 -3.44 6.75 0.72
CA ILE A 133 -3.56 6.21 2.08
C ILE A 133 -3.96 7.31 3.07
N LYS A 134 -3.44 8.53 2.89
CA LYS A 134 -3.79 9.70 3.69
C LYS A 134 -5.28 10.01 3.59
N ASN A 135 -5.83 10.09 2.38
CA ASN A 135 -7.25 10.37 2.19
C ASN A 135 -8.14 9.32 2.89
N ILE A 136 -7.78 8.04 2.81
CA ILE A 136 -8.52 6.98 3.52
C ILE A 136 -8.47 7.19 5.04
N LEU A 137 -7.31 7.56 5.58
CA LEU A 137 -7.16 7.81 7.01
C LEU A 137 -7.92 9.07 7.45
N GLU A 138 -7.91 10.13 6.64
CA GLU A 138 -8.72 11.34 6.87
C GLU A 138 -10.20 10.99 6.94
N ASP A 139 -10.72 10.19 6.00
CA ASP A 139 -12.11 9.74 6.01
C ASP A 139 -12.46 8.96 7.29
N ILE A 140 -11.59 8.04 7.72
CA ILE A 140 -11.77 7.27 8.96
C ILE A 140 -11.80 8.19 10.19
N ILE A 141 -10.89 9.16 10.27
CA ILE A 141 -10.81 10.10 11.39
C ILE A 141 -12.03 11.03 11.42
N GLU A 142 -12.46 11.56 10.28
CA GLU A 142 -13.64 12.42 10.19
C GLU A 142 -14.93 11.65 10.56
N GLU A 143 -15.05 10.39 10.16
CA GLU A 143 -16.15 9.54 10.57
C GLU A 143 -16.17 9.35 12.09
N GLY A 144 -15.02 9.05 12.69
CA GLY A 144 -14.88 8.87 14.13
C GLY A 144 -15.23 10.11 14.94
N ILE A 145 -14.85 11.29 14.45
CA ILE A 145 -15.22 12.58 15.04
C ILE A 145 -16.74 12.81 14.96
N LYS A 146 -17.35 12.57 13.79
CA LYS A 146 -18.81 12.73 13.61
C LYS A 146 -19.63 11.79 14.50
N LYS A 147 -19.12 10.59 14.76
CA LYS A 147 -19.74 9.62 15.67
C LYS A 147 -19.49 9.93 17.16
N GLY A 148 -18.62 10.90 17.46
CA GLY A 148 -18.21 11.20 18.83
C GLY A 148 -17.38 10.08 19.47
N GLU A 149 -16.67 9.29 18.68
CA GLU A 149 -15.76 8.24 19.19
C GLU A 149 -14.41 8.82 19.61
N ILE A 150 -13.93 9.83 18.87
CA ILE A 150 -12.64 10.50 19.09
C ILE A 150 -12.80 12.03 19.04
N LYS A 151 -11.90 12.74 19.73
CA LYS A 151 -11.89 14.21 19.80
C LYS A 151 -11.53 14.85 18.45
N ASP A 152 -12.06 16.03 18.17
CA ASP A 152 -11.76 16.84 16.97
C ASP A 152 -10.27 17.11 16.71
N VAL A 153 -9.47 17.20 17.77
CA VAL A 153 -8.02 17.42 17.66
C VAL A 153 -7.30 16.27 16.94
N SER A 154 -7.95 15.12 16.80
CA SER A 154 -7.40 13.93 16.13
C SER A 154 -7.10 14.15 14.64
N ARG A 155 -7.69 15.16 14.00
CA ARG A 155 -7.34 15.57 12.62
C ARG A 155 -5.85 15.84 12.44
N ASN A 156 -5.22 16.39 13.49
CA ASN A 156 -3.79 16.72 13.47
C ASN A 156 -2.88 15.47 13.54
N LEU A 157 -3.46 14.29 13.80
CA LEU A 157 -2.71 13.05 13.96
C LEU A 157 -2.57 12.25 12.67
N VAL A 158 -3.36 12.51 11.63
CA VAL A 158 -3.37 11.76 10.36
C VAL A 158 -1.95 11.54 9.83
N ASP A 159 -1.24 12.66 9.66
CA ASP A 159 0.14 12.67 9.17
C ASP A 159 1.10 11.91 10.10
N GLY A 160 0.92 12.06 11.42
CA GLY A 160 1.74 11.42 12.45
C GLY A 160 1.56 9.90 12.48
N ILE A 161 0.31 9.43 12.38
CA ILE A 161 -0.03 8.01 12.39
C ILE A 161 0.61 7.28 11.19
N ILE A 162 0.54 7.87 9.98
CA ILE A 162 1.16 7.29 8.77
C ILE A 162 2.68 7.24 8.92
N LYS A 163 3.29 8.33 9.40
CA LYS A 163 4.75 8.41 9.61
C LYS A 163 5.22 7.43 10.68
N SER A 164 4.44 7.25 11.76
CA SER A 164 4.71 6.25 12.79
C SER A 164 4.66 4.84 12.22
N GLU A 165 3.60 4.44 11.50
CA GLU A 165 3.51 3.12 10.87
C GLU A 165 4.73 2.82 9.99
N ARG A 166 5.07 3.76 9.10
CA ARG A 166 6.23 3.63 8.21
C ARG A 166 7.54 3.57 8.99
N GLY A 167 7.66 4.36 10.05
CA GLY A 167 8.80 4.36 10.95
C GLY A 167 9.01 3.00 11.62
N TYR A 168 7.97 2.46 12.26
CA TYR A 168 8.02 1.14 12.89
C TYR A 168 8.37 0.05 11.88
N MET A 169 7.81 0.09 10.67
CA MET A 169 8.12 -0.87 9.62
C MET A 169 9.59 -0.81 9.18
N VAL A 170 10.10 0.39 8.91
CA VAL A 170 11.50 0.57 8.47
C VAL A 170 12.47 0.19 9.59
N MET A 171 12.18 0.57 10.84
CA MET A 171 13.01 0.22 11.99
C MET A 171 13.00 -1.28 12.28
N ALA A 172 11.84 -1.95 12.12
CA ALA A 172 11.75 -3.41 12.24
C ALA A 172 12.72 -4.12 11.29
N TRP A 173 12.80 -3.65 10.04
CA TRP A 173 13.75 -4.19 9.06
C TRP A 173 15.21 -3.83 9.36
N ALA A 174 15.47 -2.58 9.75
CA ALA A 174 16.82 -2.11 10.04
C ALA A 174 17.43 -2.78 11.28
N GLU A 175 16.61 -3.08 12.28
CA GLU A 175 17.02 -3.72 13.53
C GLU A 175 16.93 -5.25 13.48
N GLY A 176 16.24 -5.81 12.47
CA GLY A 176 15.98 -7.24 12.37
C GLY A 176 15.06 -7.76 13.49
N ARG A 177 14.09 -6.95 13.93
CA ARG A 177 13.15 -7.28 15.01
C ARG A 177 11.71 -7.07 14.57
N ASP A 178 10.80 -7.83 15.15
CA ASP A 178 9.37 -7.59 14.99
C ASP A 178 8.93 -6.44 15.93
N LEU A 179 8.47 -5.33 15.35
CA LEU A 179 7.95 -4.17 16.07
C LEU A 179 6.42 -3.99 15.95
N LYS A 180 5.70 -5.01 15.45
CA LYS A 180 4.23 -4.94 15.30
C LYS A 180 3.55 -4.74 16.65
N LYS A 181 4.07 -5.38 17.71
CA LYS A 181 3.54 -5.22 19.08
C LYS A 181 3.77 -3.79 19.59
N ASP A 182 4.98 -3.26 19.44
CA ASP A 182 5.30 -1.88 19.85
C ASP A 182 4.43 -0.85 19.11
N PHE A 183 4.17 -1.06 17.81
CA PHE A 183 3.27 -0.20 17.06
C PHE A 183 1.82 -0.29 17.56
N LYS A 184 1.33 -1.49 17.90
CA LYS A 184 -0.01 -1.66 18.49
C LYS A 184 -0.11 -0.94 19.85
N GLU A 185 0.90 -1.07 20.71
CA GLU A 185 0.94 -0.38 22.01
C GLU A 185 0.99 1.15 21.86
N TYR A 186 1.74 1.66 20.86
CA TYR A 186 1.73 3.07 20.50
C TYR A 186 0.33 3.53 20.08
N MET A 187 -0.36 2.77 19.22
CA MET A 187 -1.72 3.08 18.79
C MET A 187 -2.72 2.99 19.95
N ASP A 188 -2.59 2.01 20.85
CA ASP A 188 -3.41 1.89 22.05
C ASP A 188 -3.29 3.13 22.93
N THR A 189 -2.05 3.54 23.22
CA THR A 189 -1.74 4.75 24.00
C THR A 189 -2.28 6.01 23.33
N LEU A 190 -2.14 6.13 22.01
CA LEU A 190 -2.67 7.26 21.26
C LEU A 190 -4.18 7.36 21.39
N PHE A 191 -4.89 6.22 21.27
CA PHE A 191 -6.34 6.15 21.39
C PHE A 191 -6.83 6.45 22.80
N ASP A 192 -6.13 5.98 23.85
CA ASP A 192 -6.46 6.34 25.24
C ASP A 192 -6.49 7.87 25.49
N LEU A 193 -5.69 8.63 24.73
CA LEU A 193 -5.60 10.09 24.85
C LEU A 193 -6.70 10.83 24.06
N ILE A 194 -7.19 10.25 22.95
CA ILE A 194 -8.10 10.92 22.02
C ILE A 194 -9.53 10.38 22.06
N GLU A 195 -9.76 9.18 22.57
CA GLU A 195 -11.09 8.59 22.68
C GLU A 195 -11.97 9.41 23.63
N ILE A 196 -13.24 9.52 23.26
CA ILE A 196 -14.27 10.10 24.10
C ILE A 196 -14.90 8.94 24.88
N LYS A 197 -14.56 8.85 26.17
CA LYS A 197 -15.16 7.86 27.06
C LYS A 197 -16.65 8.16 27.18
N LYS A 198 -17.48 7.19 26.80
CA LYS A 198 -18.93 7.22 27.02
C LYS A 198 -19.27 7.05 28.49
#